data_AF-A0ABD7PRT8-F1
#
_entry.id   AF-A0ABD7PRT8-F1
#
_cell.length_a   1.000
_cell.length_b   1.000
_cell.length_c   1.000
_cell.angle_alpha   90.00
_cell.angle_beta   90.00
_cell.angle_gamma   90.00
#
_symmetry.space_group_name_H-M   'P 1'
#
loop_
_entity.id
_entity.type
_entity.pdbx_description
1 polymer ?
#
loop_
_entity_poly.entity_id
_entity_poly.type
_entity_poly.pdbx_seq_one_letter_code
_entity_poly.pdbx_strand_id
1 'polypeptide(L)'
;MQPAKALEPHRAHPEQAGLDQAWPDQAWPDQAWPDQAWPDQAWEVEAVLAWHDDNAKAAIRSLLDDCKHLRQQLALAESVMSRGMARGWAPRYERDAL
;
A
#
# COMPACT_ATOMS: atom_id res chain seq x y z
N MET A 1 28.93 -14.67 -63.90
CA MET A 1 30.00 -14.83 -62.88
C MET A 1 29.64 -13.93 -61.72
N GLN A 2 29.20 -14.49 -60.59
CA GLN A 2 29.08 -13.71 -59.34
C GLN A 2 30.48 -13.58 -58.71
N PRO A 3 30.65 -12.63 -57.78
CA PRO A 3 30.62 -13.09 -56.38
C PRO A 3 29.63 -12.33 -55.48
N ALA A 4 28.82 -13.13 -54.78
CA ALA A 4 28.31 -13.04 -53.41
C ALA A 4 28.15 -11.68 -52.69
N LYS A 5 26.87 -11.32 -52.49
CA LYS A 5 26.18 -11.05 -51.20
C LYS A 5 26.97 -10.44 -50.02
N ALA A 6 26.52 -9.26 -49.57
CA ALA A 6 26.05 -8.97 -48.20
C ALA A 6 25.40 -7.55 -48.22
N LEU A 7 24.07 -7.45 -48.32
CA LEU A 7 23.12 -7.21 -47.22
C LEU A 7 23.15 -5.75 -46.69
N GLU A 8 22.44 -4.87 -47.41
CA GLU A 8 21.36 -3.95 -46.97
C GLU A 8 20.82 -4.14 -45.52
N PRO A 9 19.97 -3.27 -44.90
CA PRO A 9 19.26 -2.12 -45.49
C PRO A 9 18.95 -0.89 -44.58
N HIS A 10 18.42 0.15 -45.24
CA HIS A 10 17.30 1.05 -44.89
C HIS A 10 17.23 1.79 -43.54
N ARG A 11 17.54 3.09 -43.60
CA ARG A 11 16.96 4.13 -42.74
C ARG A 11 15.58 4.50 -43.31
N ALA A 12 14.51 3.98 -42.71
CA ALA A 12 13.15 4.48 -42.89
C ALA A 12 12.65 4.99 -41.53
N HIS A 13 12.13 6.22 -41.51
CA HIS A 13 11.40 6.80 -40.38
C HIS A 13 9.99 6.18 -40.32
N PRO A 14 9.51 5.80 -39.13
CA PRO A 14 8.09 5.92 -38.77
C PRO A 14 7.98 6.93 -37.61
N GLU A 15 7.13 7.96 -37.72
CA GLU A 15 5.70 7.92 -37.40
C GLU A 15 5.45 7.65 -35.91
N GLN A 16 4.97 8.69 -35.23
CA GLN A 16 4.57 8.68 -33.82
C GLN A 16 3.36 7.77 -33.64
N ALA A 17 3.59 6.50 -33.35
CA ALA A 17 2.62 5.60 -32.75
C ALA A 17 2.80 5.61 -31.23
N GLY A 18 1.69 5.51 -30.50
CA GLY A 18 1.58 5.71 -29.07
C GLY A 18 2.68 5.03 -28.26
N LEU A 19 3.29 5.79 -27.35
CA LEU A 19 4.08 5.22 -26.28
C LEU A 19 3.13 4.77 -25.17
N ASP A 20 2.50 3.62 -25.43
CA ASP A 20 2.30 2.61 -24.41
C ASP A 20 3.68 2.35 -23.80
N GLN A 21 3.99 3.00 -22.67
CA GLN A 21 5.15 2.65 -21.88
C GLN A 21 4.83 1.33 -21.18
N ALA A 22 4.92 0.24 -21.96
CA ALA A 22 5.22 -1.08 -21.43
C ALA A 22 6.57 -0.96 -20.71
N TRP A 23 6.51 -0.98 -19.37
CA TRP A 23 7.71 -1.19 -18.57
C TRP A 23 8.46 -2.41 -19.11
N PRO A 24 9.79 -2.34 -19.26
CA PRO A 24 10.52 -3.46 -19.79
C PRO A 24 10.40 -4.63 -18.81
N ASP A 25 10.21 -5.83 -19.36
CA ASP A 25 10.44 -7.14 -18.74
C ASP A 25 11.92 -7.33 -18.35
N GLN A 26 12.50 -6.35 -17.66
CA GLN A 26 13.75 -6.49 -16.94
C GLN A 26 13.39 -7.15 -15.62
N ALA A 27 13.60 -8.47 -15.60
CA ALA A 27 13.69 -9.27 -14.40
C ALA A 27 14.47 -8.48 -13.35
N TRP A 28 13.73 -7.97 -12.37
CA TRP A 28 14.32 -7.48 -11.14
C TRP A 28 15.20 -8.61 -10.63
N PRO A 29 16.42 -8.33 -10.15
CA PRO A 29 17.14 -9.38 -9.47
C PRO A 29 16.23 -9.88 -8.34
N ASP A 30 16.18 -11.19 -8.11
CA ASP A 30 15.66 -11.83 -6.89
C ASP A 30 16.52 -11.41 -5.66
N GLN A 31 16.81 -10.13 -5.54
CA GLN A 31 17.67 -9.49 -4.55
C GLN A 31 16.81 -8.45 -3.85
N ALA A 32 16.13 -8.97 -2.82
CA ALA A 32 15.77 -8.26 -1.61
C ALA A 32 15.36 -6.80 -1.80
N TRP A 33 14.07 -6.60 -2.08
CA TRP A 33 13.37 -5.63 -1.24
C TRP A 33 13.85 -5.88 0.19
N PRO A 34 14.33 -4.89 0.96
CA PRO A 34 14.66 -5.17 2.34
C PRO A 34 13.41 -5.82 2.91
N ASP A 35 13.53 -7.07 3.35
CA ASP A 35 12.46 -7.80 3.99
C ASP A 35 11.77 -6.84 4.93
N GLN A 36 10.57 -6.41 4.53
CA GLN A 36 9.40 -6.11 5.34
C GLN A 36 9.68 -5.83 6.82
N ALA A 37 10.54 -4.88 7.13
CA ALA A 37 10.54 -4.18 8.39
C ALA A 37 9.33 -3.23 8.34
N TRP A 38 8.12 -3.81 8.30
CA TRP A 38 7.03 -3.19 9.01
C TRP A 38 7.62 -2.82 10.36
N PRO A 39 7.54 -1.55 10.75
CA PRO A 39 8.13 -1.15 12.00
C PRO A 39 7.61 -2.08 13.10
N ASP A 40 8.53 -2.64 13.86
CA ASP A 40 8.15 -3.39 15.05
C ASP A 40 7.25 -2.48 15.91
N GLN A 41 6.33 -3.08 16.67
CA GLN A 41 5.43 -2.38 17.56
C GLN A 41 6.19 -1.43 18.50
N ALA A 42 7.43 -1.77 18.87
CA ALA A 42 8.33 -0.87 19.60
C ALA A 42 8.61 0.45 18.85
N TRP A 43 8.94 0.39 17.56
CA TRP A 43 9.13 1.59 16.74
C TRP A 43 7.85 2.42 16.62
N GLU A 44 6.68 1.79 16.50
CA GLU A 44 5.42 2.52 16.37
C GLU A 44 5.09 3.32 17.64
N VAL A 45 5.37 2.74 18.81
CA VAL A 45 5.24 3.42 20.09
C VAL A 45 6.19 4.61 20.17
N GLU A 46 7.46 4.43 19.82
CA GLU A 46 8.45 5.52 19.82
C GLU A 46 8.08 6.63 18.82
N ALA A 47 7.56 6.27 17.64
CA ALA A 47 7.12 7.25 16.65
C ALA A 47 5.95 8.10 17.15
N VAL A 48 4.98 7.48 17.83
CA VAL A 48 3.85 8.19 18.45
C VAL A 48 4.34 9.09 19.59
N LEU A 49 5.26 8.61 20.44
CA LEU A 49 5.83 9.42 21.51
C LEU A 49 6.60 10.62 20.97
N ALA A 50 7.43 10.43 19.95
CA ALA A 50 8.18 11.51 19.30
C ALA A 50 7.26 12.58 18.70
N TRP A 51 6.12 12.20 18.11
CA TRP A 51 5.12 13.15 17.60
C TRP A 51 4.48 14.00 18.70
N HIS A 52 4.50 13.51 19.95
CA HIS A 52 3.96 14.17 21.12
C HIS A 52 5.02 14.80 22.03
N ASP A 53 6.22 15.10 21.52
CA ASP A 53 7.34 15.65 22.31
C ASP A 53 7.66 14.78 23.55
N ASP A 54 7.65 13.45 23.38
CA ASP A 54 7.82 12.45 24.44
C ASP A 54 6.77 12.52 25.58
N ASN A 55 5.67 13.25 25.37
CA ASN A 55 4.58 13.34 26.33
C ASN A 55 3.62 12.15 26.21
N ALA A 56 3.95 11.06 26.91
CA ALA A 56 3.15 9.83 26.92
C ALA A 56 1.65 10.05 27.27
N LYS A 57 1.32 11.02 28.15
CA LYS A 57 -0.08 11.29 28.51
C LYS A 57 -0.85 11.94 27.36
N ALA A 58 -0.21 12.84 26.62
CA ALA A 58 -0.80 13.46 25.43
C ALA A 58 -1.00 12.40 24.33
N ALA A 59 0.00 11.55 24.11
CA ALA A 59 -0.08 10.43 23.18
C ALA A 59 -1.23 9.47 23.47
N ILE A 60 -1.35 9.01 24.71
CA ILE A 60 -2.43 8.11 25.12
C ILE A 60 -3.79 8.82 24.98
N ARG A 61 -3.88 10.11 25.31
CA ARG A 61 -5.14 10.87 25.13
C ARG A 61 -5.56 10.89 23.66
N SER A 62 -4.65 11.22 22.74
CA SER A 62 -4.93 11.25 21.31
C SER A 62 -5.36 9.88 20.80
N LEU A 63 -4.63 8.81 21.13
CA LEU A 63 -5.01 7.44 20.74
C LEU A 63 -6.39 7.05 21.27
N LEU A 64 -6.75 7.43 22.50
CA LEU A 64 -8.08 7.17 23.04
C LEU A 64 -9.17 7.94 22.28
N ASP A 65 -8.89 9.16 21.84
CA ASP A 65 -9.84 9.96 21.06
C ASP A 65 -9.98 9.43 19.63
N ASP A 66 -8.88 9.00 19.00
CA ASP A 66 -8.89 8.32 17.71
C ASP A 66 -9.68 7.01 17.78
N CYS A 67 -9.46 6.19 18.82
CA CYS A 67 -10.24 4.96 19.03
C CYS A 67 -11.75 5.25 19.19
N LYS A 68 -12.15 6.34 19.86
CA LYS A 68 -13.56 6.72 19.96
C LYS A 68 -14.11 7.14 18.60
N HIS A 69 -13.34 7.94 17.85
CA HIS A 69 -13.72 8.37 16.51
C HIS A 69 -13.93 7.17 15.58
N LEU A 70 -12.99 6.23 15.55
CA LEU A 70 -13.10 5.00 14.75
C LEU A 70 -14.31 4.15 15.16
N ARG A 71 -14.59 4.00 16.45
CA ARG A 71 -15.80 3.30 16.93
C ARG A 71 -17.08 3.99 16.47
N GLN A 72 -17.12 5.32 16.45
CA GLN A 72 -18.26 6.08 15.94
C GLN A 72 -18.44 5.87 14.43
N GLN A 73 -17.35 5.90 13.65
CA GLN A 73 -17.41 5.61 12.22
C GLN A 73 -17.89 4.18 11.93
N LEU A 74 -17.43 3.20 12.70
CA LEU A 74 -17.90 1.81 12.60
C LEU A 74 -19.40 1.70 12.90
N ALA A 75 -19.89 2.37 13.95
CA ALA A 75 -21.30 2.37 14.30
C ALA A 75 -22.18 3.02 13.20
N LEU A 76 -21.69 4.11 12.61
CA LEU A 76 -22.36 4.74 11.47
C LEU A 76 -22.41 3.80 10.27
N ALA A 77 -21.28 3.18 9.92
CA ALA A 77 -21.19 2.22 8.82
C ALA A 77 -22.13 1.01 9.06
N GLU A 78 -22.16 0.47 10.27
CA GLU A 78 -23.06 -0.62 10.65
C GLU A 78 -24.54 -0.22 10.49
N SER A 79 -24.90 1.01 10.88
CA SER A 79 -26.28 1.49 10.79
C SER A 79 -26.81 1.63 9.36
N VAL A 80 -25.92 1.87 8.39
CA VAL A 80 -26.29 2.06 6.97
C VAL A 80 -26.14 0.78 6.15
N MET A 81 -25.29 -0.16 6.58
CA MET A 81 -25.07 -1.42 5.88
C MET A 81 -26.12 -2.46 6.26
N SER A 82 -26.78 -3.06 5.26
CA SER A 82 -27.66 -4.20 5.51
C SER A 82 -26.84 -5.47 5.79
N ARG A 83 -27.40 -6.38 6.61
CA ARG A 83 -26.80 -7.72 6.84
C ARG A 83 -26.55 -8.49 5.53
N GLY A 84 -27.38 -8.29 4.51
CA GLY A 84 -27.19 -8.88 3.18
C GLY A 84 -26.00 -8.29 2.42
N MET A 85 -25.83 -6.95 2.47
CA MET A 85 -24.69 -6.25 1.88
C MET A 85 -23.37 -6.72 2.51
N ALA A 86 -23.33 -6.81 3.85
CA ALA A 86 -22.15 -7.25 4.58
C ALA A 86 -21.98 -8.79 4.61
N ARG A 87 -22.82 -9.55 3.89
CA ARG A 87 -22.80 -11.04 3.88
C ARG A 87 -22.79 -11.66 5.29
N GLY A 88 -23.58 -11.09 6.19
CA GLY A 88 -23.68 -11.53 7.58
C GLY A 88 -22.54 -11.07 8.49
N TRP A 89 -21.56 -10.31 7.98
CA TRP A 89 -20.53 -9.68 8.80
C TRP A 89 -21.12 -8.50 9.60
N ALA A 90 -20.66 -8.35 10.83
CA ALA A 90 -20.95 -7.22 11.71
C ALA A 90 -19.70 -6.84 12.52
N PRO A 91 -19.50 -5.56 12.87
CA PRO A 91 -18.38 -5.12 13.67
C PRO A 91 -18.38 -5.75 15.06
N ARG A 92 -17.19 -6.00 15.60
CA ARG A 92 -16.98 -6.38 17.01
C ARG A 92 -16.20 -5.27 17.69
N TYR A 93 -16.81 -4.65 18.70
CA TYR A 93 -16.24 -3.49 19.39
C TYR A 93 -15.32 -3.86 20.54
N GLU A 94 -15.48 -5.07 21.04
CA GLU A 94 -14.66 -5.67 22.10
C GLU A 94 -13.53 -6.48 21.47
N ARG A 95 -12.35 -6.38 22.08
CA ARG A 95 -11.22 -7.25 21.75
C ARG A 95 -11.40 -8.55 22.52
N ASP A 96 -11.22 -9.70 21.87
CA ASP A 96 -11.15 -10.97 22.57
C ASP A 96 -10.01 -10.88 23.61
N ALA A 97 -10.34 -11.02 24.89
CA ALA A 97 -9.35 -11.04 25.94
C ALA A 97 -8.49 -12.30 25.79
N LEU A 98 -7.16 -12.12 25.73
CA LEU A 98 -6.18 -13.22 25.76
C LEU A 98 -6.07 -13.82 27.15
#